data_AF-T0UGW6-F1
#
_entry.id   AF-T0UGW6-F1
#
_cell.length_a   1.000
_cell.length_b   1.000
_cell.length_c   1.000
_cell.angle_alpha   90.00
_cell.angle_beta   90.00
_cell.angle_gamma   90.00
#
_symmetry.space_group_name_H-M   'P 1'
#
loop_
_entity.id
_entity.type
_entity.pdbx_description
1 polymer ?
#
loop_
_entity_poly.entity_id
_entity_poly.type
_entity_poly.pdbx_seq_one_letter_code
_entity_poly.pdbx_strand_id
1 'polypeptide(L)'
;MTITDIEKPANYSKNEINKLYEKYTSVATEINATRTENISDQTVIFILSESLANPDRVPGLTLSAPVLPQIQQIQAGTTSGLMKSDGYGGGTANMEFQTLTGLPMYNFNDMISVLYTEVVPDMTYIPSISNAFEPENRLAIHLSDATHYARNSVYTKLKFDKFIATSGSDDTADNISTFGAYPSDASTYDNVLSEIDASQSQFFL
;
A
#
# COMPACT_ATOMS: atom_id res chain seq x y z
N MET A 1 8.74 -10.01 -29.70
CA MET A 1 9.18 -10.66 -28.46
C MET A 1 8.03 -10.56 -27.49
N THR A 2 7.52 -11.68 -26.99
CA THR A 2 6.56 -11.67 -25.89
C THR A 2 7.38 -11.39 -24.63
N ILE A 3 7.26 -10.17 -24.10
CA ILE A 3 7.86 -9.81 -22.82
C ILE A 3 7.03 -10.54 -21.75
N THR A 4 7.69 -11.31 -20.90
CA THR A 4 7.05 -11.91 -19.72
C THR A 4 7.26 -10.97 -18.54
N ASP A 5 6.21 -10.72 -17.76
CA ASP A 5 6.25 -9.80 -16.61
C ASP A 5 7.27 -10.21 -15.54
N ILE A 6 7.51 -11.52 -15.43
CA ILE A 6 8.45 -12.11 -14.49
C ILE A 6 9.20 -13.25 -15.17
N GLU A 7 10.50 -13.37 -14.90
CA GLU A 7 11.27 -14.52 -15.34
C GLU A 7 10.79 -15.76 -14.58
N LYS A 8 10.38 -16.80 -15.31
CA LYS A 8 9.96 -18.05 -14.70
C LYS A 8 11.15 -18.72 -14.00
N PRO A 9 11.09 -18.99 -12.68
CA PRO A 9 12.17 -19.69 -11.99
C PRO A 9 12.45 -21.06 -12.63
N ALA A 10 13.73 -21.42 -12.76
CA ALA A 10 14.17 -22.62 -13.49
C ALA A 10 13.51 -23.93 -13.01
N ASN A 11 13.25 -24.04 -11.71
CA ASN A 11 12.62 -25.21 -11.07
C ASN A 11 11.12 -25.03 -10.80
N TYR A 12 10.47 -23.99 -11.34
CA TYR A 12 9.05 -23.75 -11.10
C TYR A 12 8.21 -24.95 -11.54
N SER A 13 7.57 -25.60 -10.58
CA SER A 13 6.69 -26.75 -10.79
C SER A 13 5.68 -26.84 -9.65
N LYS A 14 4.58 -27.57 -9.86
CA LYS A 14 3.60 -27.86 -8.81
C LYS A 14 4.25 -28.50 -7.57
N ASN A 15 5.24 -29.37 -7.79
CA ASN A 15 5.96 -30.03 -6.70
C ASN A 15 6.77 -29.03 -5.86
N GLU A 16 7.47 -28.08 -6.50
CA GLU A 16 8.22 -27.05 -5.76
C GLU A 16 7.28 -26.09 -5.02
N ILE A 17 6.13 -25.74 -5.61
CA ILE A 17 5.11 -24.94 -4.91
C ILE A 17 4.56 -25.68 -3.68
N ASN A 18 4.28 -26.98 -3.78
CA ASN A 18 3.82 -27.78 -2.65
C ASN A 18 4.86 -27.83 -1.52
N LYS A 19 6.15 -28.00 -1.85
CA LYS A 19 7.23 -27.95 -0.85
C LYS A 19 7.30 -26.60 -0.14
N LEU A 20 7.15 -25.49 -0.88
CA LEU A 20 7.11 -24.15 -0.29
C LEU A 20 5.90 -23.98 0.63
N TYR A 21 4.73 -24.48 0.21
CA TYR A 21 3.50 -24.46 1.01
C TYR A 21 3.68 -25.21 2.33
N GLU A 22 4.21 -26.44 2.30
CA GLU A 22 4.49 -27.24 3.51
C GLU A 22 5.51 -26.56 4.43
N LYS A 23 6.59 -26.02 3.85
CA LYS A 23 7.61 -25.27 4.58
C LYS A 23 7.00 -24.08 5.32
N TYR A 24 6.28 -23.20 4.61
CA TYR A 24 5.76 -21.98 5.21
C TYR A 24 4.55 -22.23 6.14
N THR A 25 3.81 -23.33 5.96
CA THR A 25 2.82 -23.79 6.94
C THR A 25 3.49 -24.15 8.28
N SER A 26 4.64 -24.83 8.23
CA SER A 26 5.42 -25.17 9.43
C SER A 26 6.00 -23.93 10.10
N VAL A 27 6.60 -23.03 9.31
CA VAL A 27 7.15 -21.75 9.81
C VAL A 27 6.05 -20.88 10.44
N ALA A 28 4.86 -20.80 9.82
CA ALA A 28 3.74 -20.06 10.37
C ALA A 28 3.28 -20.64 11.71
N THR A 29 3.24 -21.97 11.85
CA THR A 29 2.90 -22.63 13.12
C THR A 29 3.88 -22.27 14.24
N GLU A 30 5.18 -22.26 13.93
CA GLU A 30 6.22 -21.89 14.89
C GLU A 30 6.13 -20.41 15.31
N ILE A 31 6.00 -19.50 14.34
CA ILE A 31 5.87 -18.06 14.61
C ILE A 31 4.60 -17.79 15.44
N ASN A 32 3.47 -18.38 15.04
CA ASN A 32 2.17 -18.13 15.67
C ASN A 32 2.04 -18.77 17.05
N ALA A 33 2.96 -19.67 17.46
CA ALA A 33 2.98 -20.20 18.83
C ALA A 33 3.14 -19.12 19.92
N THR A 34 3.66 -17.94 19.54
CA THR A 34 3.88 -16.81 20.46
C THR A 34 3.05 -15.57 20.13
N ARG A 35 2.27 -15.57 19.04
CA ARG A 35 1.42 -14.45 18.65
C ARG A 35 0.04 -14.59 19.28
N THR A 36 -0.39 -13.57 20.00
CA THR A 36 -1.68 -13.57 20.72
C THR A 36 -2.78 -12.85 19.96
N GLU A 37 -2.42 -11.93 19.08
CA GLU A 37 -3.36 -11.05 18.37
C GLU A 37 -3.66 -11.55 16.95
N ASN A 38 -4.88 -11.34 16.47
CA ASN A 38 -5.21 -11.46 15.06
C ASN A 38 -5.20 -10.08 14.40
N ILE A 39 -4.76 -10.02 13.15
CA ILE A 39 -4.76 -8.79 12.38
C ILE A 39 -6.18 -8.31 12.04
N SER A 40 -7.11 -9.25 11.87
CA SER A 40 -8.54 -9.00 11.59
C SER A 40 -9.30 -8.42 12.78
N ASP A 41 -8.69 -8.39 13.97
CA ASP A 41 -9.28 -7.83 15.19
C ASP A 41 -8.81 -6.38 15.44
N GLN A 42 -8.12 -5.78 14.47
CA GLN A 42 -7.54 -4.44 14.55
C GLN A 42 -7.97 -3.60 13.36
N THR A 43 -8.16 -2.30 13.54
CA THR A 43 -8.20 -1.37 12.40
C THR A 43 -6.78 -1.04 11.95
N VAL A 44 -6.48 -1.30 10.68
CA VAL A 44 -5.17 -1.09 10.06
C VAL A 44 -5.27 0.01 9.03
N ILE A 45 -4.38 1.00 9.11
CA ILE A 45 -4.36 2.15 8.19
C ILE A 45 -2.98 2.22 7.55
N PHE A 46 -2.93 2.09 6.23
CA PHE A 46 -1.73 2.37 5.45
C PHE A 46 -1.76 3.84 5.05
N ILE A 47 -0.67 4.56 5.31
CA ILE A 47 -0.55 5.98 4.94
C ILE A 47 0.62 6.13 3.99
N LEU A 48 0.32 6.27 2.70
CA LEU A 48 1.29 6.71 1.70
C LEU A 48 1.36 8.24 1.71
N SER A 49 2.31 8.80 2.46
CA SER A 49 2.59 10.24 2.45
C SER A 49 3.45 10.61 1.23
N GLU A 50 2.81 11.20 0.21
CA GLU A 50 3.40 11.44 -1.10
C GLU A 50 4.71 12.24 -1.01
N SER A 51 5.77 11.72 -1.64
CA SER A 51 7.11 12.32 -1.71
C SER A 51 7.77 12.66 -0.37
N LEU A 52 7.25 12.15 0.76
CA LEU A 52 7.81 12.42 2.08
C LEU A 52 9.16 11.71 2.26
N ALA A 53 10.23 12.51 2.36
CA ALA A 53 11.55 12.06 2.77
C ALA A 53 12.20 13.16 3.63
N ASN A 54 12.97 12.79 4.66
CA ASN A 54 13.64 13.79 5.50
C ASN A 54 14.75 14.50 4.69
N PRO A 55 14.62 15.80 4.40
CA PRO A 55 15.63 16.54 3.65
C PRO A 55 16.97 16.65 4.37
N ASP A 56 17.02 16.51 5.71
CA ASP A 56 18.28 16.51 6.47
C ASP A 56 19.25 15.39 6.03
N ARG A 57 18.75 14.37 5.34
CA ARG A 57 19.55 13.26 4.82
C ARG A 57 20.13 13.51 3.43
N VAL A 58 19.80 14.64 2.79
CA VAL A 58 20.28 14.98 1.44
C VAL A 58 21.65 15.65 1.55
N PRO A 59 22.74 15.04 1.02
CA PRO A 59 24.06 15.64 1.09
C PRO A 59 24.12 17.02 0.43
N GLY A 60 24.74 17.98 1.11
CA GLY A 60 24.89 19.35 0.61
C GLY A 60 23.68 20.26 0.82
N LEU A 61 22.58 19.76 1.40
CA LEU A 61 21.44 20.58 1.80
C LEU A 61 21.65 21.16 3.21
N THR A 62 21.31 22.43 3.41
CA THR A 62 21.26 23.07 4.73
C THR A 62 19.88 23.67 4.93
N LEU A 63 19.21 23.27 6.01
CA LEU A 63 17.90 23.81 6.37
C LEU A 63 18.05 24.97 7.36
N SER A 64 17.16 25.95 7.27
CA SER A 64 17.08 27.05 8.25
C SER A 64 16.42 26.63 9.57
N ALA A 65 15.62 25.55 9.55
CA ALA A 65 14.95 24.97 10.72
C ALA A 65 14.59 23.49 10.47
N PRO A 66 14.37 22.68 11.52
CA PRO A 66 13.81 21.33 11.37
C PRO A 66 12.41 21.35 10.74
N VAL A 67 12.17 20.48 9.76
CA VAL A 67 10.90 20.46 9.00
C VAL A 67 10.01 19.26 9.26
N LEU A 68 10.51 18.20 9.92
CA LEU A 68 9.74 17.02 10.31
C LEU A 68 9.82 16.66 11.82
N PRO A 69 9.82 17.64 12.77
CA PRO A 69 10.10 17.32 14.18
C PRO A 69 9.08 16.36 14.81
N GLN A 70 7.78 16.49 14.49
CA GLN A 70 6.74 15.59 15.01
C GLN A 70 6.87 14.17 14.46
N ILE A 71 7.18 14.01 13.17
CA ILE A 71 7.39 12.68 12.58
C ILE A 71 8.61 12.02 13.21
N GLN A 72 9.70 12.76 13.39
CA GLN A 72 10.90 12.25 14.06
C GLN A 72 10.61 11.83 15.52
N GLN A 73 9.78 12.59 16.24
CA GLN A 73 9.34 12.23 17.58
C GLN A 73 8.52 10.93 17.59
N ILE A 74 7.57 10.77 16.65
CA ILE A 74 6.80 9.53 16.50
C ILE A 74 7.72 8.35 16.18
N GLN A 75 8.64 8.54 15.23
CA GLN A 75 9.62 7.52 14.85
C GLN A 75 10.49 7.07 16.03
N ALA A 76 10.87 7.97 16.92
CA ALA A 76 11.64 7.61 18.13
C ALA A 76 10.83 6.80 19.16
N GLY A 77 9.49 6.89 19.12
CA GLY A 77 8.60 6.23 20.08
C GLY A 77 7.99 4.90 19.61
N THR A 78 8.19 4.51 18.35
CA THR A 78 7.61 3.29 17.76
C THR A 78 8.53 2.64 16.73
N THR A 79 8.19 1.45 16.24
CA THR A 79 8.91 0.78 15.15
C THR A 79 8.99 1.70 13.94
N SER A 80 10.21 2.07 13.56
CA SER A 80 10.45 3.00 12.46
C SER A 80 11.81 2.75 11.80
N GLY A 81 12.02 3.36 10.64
CA GLY A 81 13.28 3.22 9.90
C GLY A 81 13.23 3.91 8.54
N LEU A 82 14.01 3.37 7.61
CA LEU A 82 14.06 3.81 6.22
C LEU A 82 13.40 2.76 5.32
N MET A 83 12.66 3.24 4.33
CA MET A 83 12.12 2.42 3.25
C MET A 83 12.97 2.61 1.99
N LYS A 84 13.33 1.52 1.32
CA LYS A 84 13.93 1.57 -0.03
C LYS A 84 12.80 1.83 -1.03
N SER A 85 12.84 2.96 -1.71
CA SER A 85 11.98 3.23 -2.87
C SER A 85 12.62 2.65 -4.14
N ASP A 86 11.79 2.12 -5.05
CA ASP A 86 12.24 1.70 -6.39
C ASP A 86 12.09 2.83 -7.44
N GLY A 87 11.51 3.98 -7.06
CA GLY A 87 11.37 5.17 -7.90
C GLY A 87 11.96 6.43 -7.29
N TYR A 88 12.29 7.42 -8.13
CA TYR A 88 12.69 8.77 -7.75
C TYR A 88 11.83 9.79 -8.51
N GLY A 89 11.10 10.65 -7.79
CA GLY A 89 10.17 11.62 -8.37
C GLY A 89 8.85 11.02 -8.91
N GLY A 90 8.57 9.75 -8.59
CA GLY A 90 7.37 9.04 -9.00
C GLY A 90 7.42 7.55 -8.62
N GLY A 91 6.44 6.77 -9.07
CA GLY A 91 6.33 5.34 -8.78
C GLY A 91 5.40 5.00 -7.61
N THR A 92 4.54 5.93 -7.20
CA THR A 92 3.59 5.82 -6.08
C THR A 92 2.80 4.50 -6.12
N ALA A 93 2.17 4.17 -7.24
CA ALA A 93 1.39 2.94 -7.40
C ALA A 93 2.22 1.65 -7.29
N ASN A 94 3.51 1.69 -7.60
CA ASN A 94 4.38 0.52 -7.45
C ASN A 94 4.74 0.29 -5.97
N MET A 95 4.94 1.36 -5.19
CA MET A 95 5.15 1.23 -3.75
C MET A 95 3.87 0.72 -3.08
N GLU A 96 2.73 1.28 -3.48
CA GLU A 96 1.41 0.86 -3.03
C GLU A 96 1.16 -0.64 -3.29
N PHE A 97 1.38 -1.11 -4.54
CA PHE A 97 1.30 -2.53 -4.90
C PHE A 97 2.17 -3.41 -3.99
N GLN A 98 3.43 -3.00 -3.74
CA GLN A 98 4.35 -3.76 -2.91
C GLN A 98 3.88 -3.83 -1.45
N THR A 99 3.34 -2.74 -0.91
CA THR A 99 2.83 -2.72 0.47
C THR A 99 1.60 -3.61 0.65
N LEU A 100 0.68 -3.61 -0.33
CA LEU A 100 -0.50 -4.46 -0.28
C LEU A 100 -0.15 -5.94 -0.45
N THR A 101 0.69 -6.26 -1.44
CA THR A 101 0.87 -7.64 -1.89
C THR A 101 2.05 -8.38 -1.28
N GLY A 102 3.05 -7.64 -0.79
CA GLY A 102 4.35 -8.19 -0.40
C GLY A 102 5.17 -8.74 -1.57
N LEU A 103 4.75 -8.53 -2.83
CA LEU A 103 5.48 -8.95 -4.02
C LEU A 103 6.42 -7.83 -4.46
N PRO A 104 7.74 -8.00 -4.34
CA PRO A 104 8.67 -6.90 -4.55
C PRO A 104 8.92 -6.59 -6.03
N MET A 105 9.07 -5.30 -6.36
CA MET A 105 9.25 -4.82 -7.74
C MET A 105 10.51 -5.41 -8.40
N TYR A 106 11.58 -5.62 -7.63
CA TYR A 106 12.86 -6.12 -8.13
C TYR A 106 12.82 -7.55 -8.70
N ASN A 107 11.73 -8.30 -8.51
CA ASN A 107 11.56 -9.62 -9.12
C ASN A 107 10.87 -9.55 -10.50
N PHE A 108 10.26 -8.41 -10.85
CA PHE A 108 9.60 -8.22 -12.13
C PHE A 108 10.60 -7.77 -13.20
N ASN A 109 10.19 -7.88 -14.46
CA ASN A 109 11.00 -7.43 -15.59
C ASN A 109 11.25 -5.92 -15.54
N ASP A 110 12.48 -5.49 -15.77
CA ASP A 110 12.89 -4.07 -15.77
C ASP A 110 12.13 -3.20 -16.79
N MET A 111 11.44 -3.79 -17.76
CA MET A 111 10.59 -3.08 -18.71
C MET A 111 9.23 -2.66 -18.14
N ILE A 112 8.84 -3.19 -16.98
CA ILE A 112 7.57 -2.83 -16.33
C ILE A 112 7.69 -1.45 -15.68
N SER A 113 6.82 -0.55 -16.10
CA SER A 113 6.75 0.81 -15.57
C SER A 113 5.79 0.90 -14.38
N VAL A 114 4.57 0.35 -14.53
CA VAL A 114 3.50 0.44 -13.53
C VAL A 114 2.84 -0.94 -13.31
N LEU A 115 3.06 -1.51 -12.13
CA LEU A 115 2.57 -2.85 -11.76
C LEU A 115 1.04 -2.97 -11.83
N TYR A 116 0.31 -1.91 -11.48
CA TYR A 116 -1.15 -1.89 -11.54
C TYR A 116 -1.73 -1.99 -12.96
N THR A 117 -1.04 -1.46 -13.97
CA THR A 117 -1.54 -1.48 -15.35
C THR A 117 -0.95 -2.61 -16.17
N GLU A 118 0.23 -3.12 -15.79
CA GLU A 118 0.98 -4.09 -16.59
C GLU A 118 0.99 -5.50 -15.98
N VAL A 119 0.84 -5.65 -14.66
CA VAL A 119 0.89 -6.96 -13.98
C VAL A 119 -0.47 -7.35 -13.40
N VAL A 120 -1.10 -6.45 -12.65
CA VAL A 120 -2.35 -6.75 -11.94
C VAL A 120 -3.48 -7.25 -12.86
N PRO A 121 -3.66 -6.77 -14.11
CA PRO A 121 -4.70 -7.29 -15.00
C PRO A 121 -4.61 -8.81 -15.21
N ASP A 122 -3.38 -9.34 -15.31
CA ASP A 122 -3.12 -10.76 -15.61
C ASP A 122 -3.12 -11.66 -14.36
N MET A 123 -3.14 -11.07 -13.15
CA MET A 123 -3.23 -11.83 -11.90
C MET A 123 -4.65 -12.39 -11.69
N THR A 124 -4.82 -13.72 -11.69
CA THR A 124 -6.14 -14.34 -11.39
C THR A 124 -6.53 -14.21 -9.91
N TYR A 125 -5.54 -14.03 -9.04
CA TYR A 125 -5.70 -13.76 -7.61
C TYR A 125 -4.63 -12.75 -7.19
N ILE A 126 -5.02 -11.73 -6.44
CA ILE A 126 -4.09 -10.75 -5.86
C ILE A 126 -3.93 -11.09 -4.37
N PRO A 127 -2.77 -11.63 -3.93
CA PRO A 127 -2.49 -11.71 -2.52
C PRO A 127 -2.40 -10.28 -1.99
N SER A 128 -3.16 -9.96 -0.95
CA SER A 128 -3.16 -8.64 -0.33
C SER A 128 -3.34 -8.78 1.17
N ILE A 129 -2.67 -7.93 1.96
CA ILE A 129 -2.92 -7.82 3.39
C ILE A 129 -4.38 -7.47 3.69
N SER A 130 -5.03 -6.70 2.80
CA SER A 130 -6.46 -6.38 2.93
C SER A 130 -7.37 -7.61 2.85
N ASN A 131 -6.89 -8.75 2.32
CA ASN A 131 -7.67 -9.99 2.29
C ASN A 131 -7.93 -10.58 3.68
N ALA A 132 -7.27 -10.07 4.73
CA ALA A 132 -7.54 -10.45 6.12
C ALA A 132 -8.81 -9.79 6.71
N PHE A 133 -9.43 -8.87 5.97
CA PHE A 133 -10.62 -8.12 6.39
C PHE A 133 -11.81 -8.48 5.50
N GLU A 134 -13.04 -8.42 6.01
CA GLU A 134 -14.21 -8.62 5.14
C GLU A 134 -14.33 -7.48 4.11
N PRO A 135 -14.85 -7.74 2.89
CA PRO A 135 -14.96 -6.73 1.83
C PRO A 135 -15.58 -5.40 2.28
N GLU A 136 -16.69 -5.47 3.03
CA GLU A 136 -17.40 -4.31 3.61
C GLU A 136 -16.55 -3.42 4.53
N ASN A 137 -15.43 -3.96 5.03
CA ASN A 137 -14.51 -3.29 5.95
C ASN A 137 -13.20 -2.84 5.29
N ARG A 138 -13.14 -2.83 3.96
CA ARG A 138 -11.97 -2.40 3.18
C ARG A 138 -12.28 -1.06 2.50
N LEU A 139 -11.55 -0.01 2.88
CA LEU A 139 -11.76 1.34 2.38
C LEU A 139 -10.45 1.88 1.80
N ALA A 140 -10.55 2.59 0.68
CA ALA A 140 -9.42 3.29 0.07
C ALA A 140 -9.73 4.79 -0.01
N ILE A 141 -8.74 5.65 0.25
CA ILE A 141 -8.91 7.10 0.20
C ILE A 141 -7.78 7.73 -0.61
N HIS A 142 -8.12 8.36 -1.73
CA HIS A 142 -7.17 9.13 -2.53
C HIS A 142 -7.84 10.36 -3.11
N LEU A 143 -7.49 11.54 -2.60
CA LEU A 143 -8.06 12.82 -3.03
C LEU A 143 -7.52 13.28 -4.41
N SER A 144 -7.78 12.47 -5.43
CA SER A 144 -7.51 12.73 -6.84
C SER A 144 -8.52 11.96 -7.69
N ASP A 145 -8.28 11.87 -9.00
CA ASP A 145 -9.06 11.00 -9.87
C ASP A 145 -8.76 9.52 -9.58
N ALA A 146 -9.79 8.75 -9.25
CA ALA A 146 -9.71 7.33 -8.93
C ALA A 146 -9.21 6.44 -10.08
N THR A 147 -9.25 6.93 -11.32
CA THR A 147 -8.73 6.20 -12.49
C THR A 147 -7.21 6.30 -12.62
N HIS A 148 -6.56 7.22 -11.89
CA HIS A 148 -5.10 7.32 -11.88
C HIS A 148 -4.45 6.00 -11.49
N TYR A 149 -3.48 5.56 -12.29
CA TYR A 149 -2.81 4.25 -12.19
C TYR A 149 -3.75 3.04 -12.22
N ALA A 150 -4.96 3.18 -12.76
CA ALA A 150 -6.01 2.16 -12.74
C ALA A 150 -6.44 1.71 -11.32
N ARG A 151 -6.28 2.58 -10.30
CA ARG A 151 -6.65 2.27 -8.91
C ARG A 151 -8.08 1.78 -8.77
N ASN A 152 -9.04 2.44 -9.42
CA ASN A 152 -10.44 2.01 -9.41
C ASN A 152 -10.61 0.52 -9.80
N SER A 153 -9.89 0.07 -10.82
CA SER A 153 -9.94 -1.30 -11.32
C SER A 153 -9.25 -2.27 -10.35
N VAL A 154 -8.12 -1.86 -9.78
CA VAL A 154 -7.37 -2.66 -8.79
C VAL A 154 -8.16 -2.83 -7.50
N TYR A 155 -8.73 -1.76 -6.96
CA TYR A 155 -9.50 -1.79 -5.70
C TYR A 155 -10.83 -2.54 -5.87
N THR A 156 -11.47 -2.43 -7.04
CA THR A 156 -12.62 -3.29 -7.39
C THR A 156 -12.22 -4.77 -7.37
N LYS A 157 -11.07 -5.13 -7.96
CA LYS A 157 -10.57 -6.52 -7.99
C LYS A 157 -10.17 -7.03 -6.60
N LEU A 158 -9.71 -6.13 -5.73
CA LEU A 158 -9.43 -6.38 -4.31
C LEU A 158 -10.68 -6.29 -3.41
N LYS A 159 -11.85 -5.99 -3.98
CA LYS A 159 -13.14 -5.88 -3.28
C LYS A 159 -13.11 -4.88 -2.12
N PHE A 160 -12.53 -3.72 -2.34
CA PHE A 160 -12.75 -2.58 -1.45
C PHE A 160 -14.21 -2.14 -1.56
N ASP A 161 -14.86 -1.95 -0.41
CA ASP A 161 -16.26 -1.49 -0.33
C ASP A 161 -16.38 -0.06 -0.82
N LYS A 162 -15.48 0.80 -0.35
CA LYS A 162 -15.43 2.21 -0.71
C LYS A 162 -14.10 2.60 -1.32
N PHE A 163 -14.16 3.49 -2.31
CA PHE A 163 -13.00 4.23 -2.77
C PHE A 163 -13.29 5.73 -2.80
N ILE A 164 -12.95 6.43 -1.73
CA ILE A 164 -13.23 7.86 -1.58
C ILE A 164 -12.22 8.68 -2.38
N ALA A 165 -12.72 9.43 -3.35
CA ALA A 165 -11.91 10.20 -4.29
C ALA A 165 -12.52 11.57 -4.62
N THR A 166 -11.77 12.44 -5.31
CA THR A 166 -12.33 13.72 -5.81
C THR A 166 -13.15 13.53 -7.09
N SER A 167 -12.83 12.49 -7.87
CA SER A 167 -13.52 12.13 -9.12
C SER A 167 -13.25 10.66 -9.47
N GLY A 168 -14.04 10.10 -10.39
CA GLY A 168 -13.80 8.76 -10.95
C GLY A 168 -14.20 7.59 -10.04
N SER A 169 -14.84 7.87 -8.91
CA SER A 169 -15.42 6.90 -7.98
C SER A 169 -16.86 7.28 -7.64
N ASP A 170 -17.64 6.31 -7.16
CA ASP A 170 -18.99 6.52 -6.65
C ASP A 170 -18.99 7.14 -5.24
N ASP A 171 -17.89 6.98 -4.49
CA ASP A 171 -17.70 7.59 -3.17
C ASP A 171 -16.94 8.92 -3.31
N THR A 172 -17.61 10.02 -2.96
CA THR A 172 -17.04 11.37 -3.07
C THR A 172 -16.47 11.82 -1.73
N ALA A 173 -15.27 12.38 -1.75
CA ALA A 173 -14.66 12.97 -0.56
C ALA A 173 -15.38 14.25 -0.10
N ASP A 174 -15.53 14.40 1.21
CA ASP A 174 -16.18 15.55 1.84
C ASP A 174 -15.15 16.60 2.31
N ASN A 175 -15.60 17.86 2.41
CA ASN A 175 -14.87 18.97 3.04
C ASN A 175 -13.41 19.18 2.58
N ILE A 176 -13.16 19.07 1.28
CA ILE A 176 -11.81 19.15 0.71
C ILE A 176 -11.30 20.60 0.71
N SER A 177 -10.30 20.87 1.54
CA SER A 177 -9.47 22.06 1.47
C SER A 177 -8.15 21.78 0.72
N THR A 178 -7.58 22.81 0.07
CA THR A 178 -6.29 22.71 -0.62
C THR A 178 -5.15 23.29 0.20
N PHE A 179 -3.97 22.72 0.04
CA PHE A 179 -2.71 23.29 0.51
C PHE A 179 -1.73 23.36 -0.67
N GLY A 180 -1.42 24.58 -1.11
CA GLY A 180 -0.79 24.77 -2.42
C GLY A 180 -1.76 24.46 -3.56
N ALA A 181 -1.33 23.63 -4.51
CA ALA A 181 -2.11 23.30 -5.71
C ALA A 181 -2.98 22.02 -5.57
N TYR A 182 -2.82 21.27 -4.48
CA TYR A 182 -3.42 19.96 -4.29
C TYR A 182 -4.30 19.92 -3.02
N PRO A 183 -5.23 18.95 -2.90
CA PRO A 183 -5.91 18.67 -1.64
C PRO A 183 -4.91 18.52 -0.49
N SER A 184 -5.24 19.08 0.67
CA SER A 184 -4.36 19.04 1.84
C SER A 184 -4.35 17.65 2.49
N ASP A 185 -3.23 17.29 3.11
CA ASP A 185 -3.15 16.06 3.93
C ASP A 185 -4.17 16.08 5.08
N ALA A 186 -4.49 17.26 5.62
CA ALA A 186 -5.52 17.41 6.64
C ALA A 186 -6.90 16.96 6.10
N SER A 187 -7.26 17.34 4.88
CA SER A 187 -8.49 16.85 4.23
C SER A 187 -8.49 15.33 4.09
N THR A 188 -7.35 14.72 3.75
CA THR A 188 -7.23 13.25 3.65
C THR A 188 -7.45 12.60 5.01
N TYR A 189 -6.79 13.10 6.06
CA TYR A 189 -6.96 12.56 7.42
C TYR A 189 -8.38 12.77 7.95
N ASP A 190 -9.03 13.90 7.67
CA ASP A 190 -10.41 14.15 8.07
C ASP A 190 -11.38 13.14 7.41
N ASN A 191 -11.18 12.80 6.14
CA ASN A 191 -11.97 11.76 5.44
C ASN A 191 -11.69 10.36 5.99
N VAL A 192 -10.45 10.04 6.37
CA VAL A 192 -10.14 8.78 7.07
C VAL A 192 -10.90 8.73 8.40
N LEU A 193 -10.81 9.78 9.21
CA LEU A 193 -11.43 9.85 10.53
C LEU A 193 -12.96 9.79 10.48
N SER A 194 -13.59 10.33 9.43
CA SER A 194 -15.05 10.26 9.27
C SER A 194 -15.57 8.86 8.93
N GLU A 195 -14.72 8.01 8.38
CA GLU A 195 -15.06 6.65 7.95
C GLU A 195 -14.69 5.57 8.96
N ILE A 196 -13.89 5.90 9.98
CA ILE A 196 -13.57 4.99 11.06
C ILE A 196 -14.82 4.67 11.88
N ASP A 197 -15.15 3.39 11.97
CA ASP A 197 -16.16 2.84 12.87
C ASP A 197 -15.46 2.03 13.97
N ALA A 198 -15.48 2.55 15.20
CA ALA A 198 -14.85 1.90 16.36
C ALA A 198 -15.50 0.56 16.76
N SER A 199 -16.64 0.20 16.18
CA SER A 199 -17.29 -1.11 16.36
C SER A 199 -16.83 -2.18 15.35
N GLN A 200 -16.05 -1.79 14.34
CA GLN A 200 -15.58 -2.63 13.25
C GLN A 200 -14.03 -2.70 13.26
N SER A 201 -13.49 -3.81 12.77
CA SER A 201 -12.09 -3.90 12.37
C SER A 201 -11.99 -3.59 10.89
N GLN A 202 -11.37 -2.47 10.54
CA GLN A 202 -11.32 -1.97 9.17
C GLN A 202 -9.90 -1.95 8.60
N PHE A 203 -9.80 -2.06 7.28
CA PHE A 203 -8.56 -1.82 6.55
C PHE A 203 -8.70 -0.56 5.71
N PHE A 204 -7.85 0.43 5.98
CA PHE A 204 -7.76 1.66 5.21
C PHE A 204 -6.48 1.68 4.38
N LEU A 205 -6.63 1.99 3.11
CA LEU A 205 -5.55 2.27 2.17
C LEU A 205 -5.49 3.75 1.80
#